data_AF-A0A2H0QTC2-F1
#
_entry.id   AF-A0A2H0QTC2-F1
#
_cell.length_a   1.000
_cell.length_b   1.000
_cell.length_c   1.000
_cell.angle_alpha   90.00
_cell.angle_beta   90.00
_cell.angle_gamma   90.00
#
_symmetry.space_group_name_H-M   'P 1'
#
loop_
_entity.id
_entity.type
_entity.pdbx_description
1 polymer ?
#
loop_
_entity_poly.entity_id
_entity_poly.type
_entity_poly.pdbx_seq_one_letter_code
_entity_poly.pdbx_strand_id
1 'polypeptide(L)'
;MKKLVLLLTVCLMATGCRGQIFSPDNPMAPKPFRIGSPPKDAHPDYKDGWEDGCNTGLSTMVPGYYKSFYAYQQDAYKVNNPVYYKAWKDSYTYCRQYAFRYVWDSLDQSGHPLENNLCVLCPNELR
;
A
#
# COMPACT_ATOMS: atom_id res chain seq x y z
N MET A 1 -39.98 -10.67 20.77
CA MET A 1 -38.64 -11.31 20.67
C MET A 1 -38.34 -11.86 19.29
N LYS A 2 -39.13 -12.78 18.71
CA LYS A 2 -38.86 -13.35 17.36
C LYS A 2 -38.70 -12.32 16.23
N LYS A 3 -39.52 -11.25 16.23
CA LYS A 3 -39.43 -10.15 15.25
C LYS A 3 -38.15 -9.31 15.38
N LEU A 4 -37.64 -9.16 16.61
CA LEU A 4 -36.42 -8.39 16.89
C LEU A 4 -35.17 -9.16 16.45
N VAL A 5 -35.16 -10.48 16.68
CA VAL A 5 -34.10 -11.38 16.21
C VAL A 5 -34.06 -11.42 14.68
N LEU A 6 -35.23 -11.50 14.02
CA LEU A 6 -35.32 -11.46 12.56
C LEU A 6 -34.75 -10.15 11.98
N LEU A 7 -35.10 -9.00 12.59
CA LEU A 7 -34.59 -7.67 12.20
C LEU A 7 -33.07 -7.56 12.37
N LEU A 8 -32.52 -8.03 13.49
CA LEU A 8 -31.07 -8.07 13.73
C LEU A 8 -30.33 -8.93 12.70
N THR A 9 -30.90 -10.09 12.37
CA THR A 9 -30.30 -11.03 11.42
C THR A 9 -30.26 -10.44 10.00
N VAL A 10 -31.33 -9.73 9.60
CA VAL A 10 -31.40 -9.04 8.30
C VAL A 10 -30.43 -7.86 8.24
N CYS A 11 -30.28 -7.08 9.32
CA CYS A 11 -29.31 -5.98 9.38
C CYS A 11 -27.85 -6.47 9.26
N LEU A 12 -27.50 -7.58 9.92
CA LEU A 12 -26.15 -8.17 9.85
C LEU A 12 -25.82 -8.70 8.44
N MET A 13 -26.80 -9.23 7.71
CA MET A 13 -26.61 -9.64 6.31
C MET A 13 -26.51 -8.45 5.35
N ALA A 14 -27.21 -7.34 5.63
CA ALA A 14 -27.13 -6.13 4.83
C ALA A 14 -25.76 -5.42 4.91
N THR A 15 -25.02 -5.58 6.01
CA THR A 15 -23.66 -5.02 6.15
C THR A 15 -22.57 -5.83 5.45
N GLY A 16 -22.87 -7.02 4.91
CA GLY A 16 -21.90 -7.86 4.20
C GLY A 16 -21.53 -7.36 2.80
N CYS A 17 -22.34 -6.47 2.22
CA CYS A 17 -22.09 -5.91 0.90
C CYS A 17 -21.33 -4.59 1.02
N ARG A 18 -19.99 -4.67 1.09
CA ARG A 18 -19.00 -3.80 0.43
C ARG A 18 -17.68 -3.84 1.21
N GLY A 19 -16.61 -4.29 0.55
CA GLY A 19 -15.23 -4.23 1.03
C GLY A 19 -14.66 -2.81 1.15
N GLN A 20 -15.42 -1.85 1.67
CA GLN A 20 -15.03 -0.44 1.74
C GLN A 20 -14.23 -0.08 3.00
N ILE A 21 -14.38 -0.83 4.10
CA ILE A 21 -13.63 -0.53 5.33
C ILE A 21 -12.14 -0.78 5.12
N PHE A 22 -11.80 -1.84 4.39
CA PHE A 22 -10.43 -2.26 4.13
C PHE A 22 -10.07 -2.11 2.65
N SER A 23 -10.27 -0.91 2.12
CA SER A 23 -9.87 -0.52 0.75
C SER A 23 -8.69 0.47 0.81
N PRO A 24 -7.79 0.49 -0.20
CA PRO A 24 -6.74 1.51 -0.32
C PRO A 24 -7.25 2.95 -0.36
N ASP A 25 -8.51 3.13 -0.76
CA ASP A 25 -9.20 4.44 -0.85
C ASP A 25 -9.79 4.91 0.48
N ASN A 26 -9.80 4.04 1.50
CA ASN A 26 -10.34 4.38 2.80
C ASN A 26 -9.43 5.42 3.49
N PRO A 27 -9.97 6.50 4.09
CA PRO A 27 -9.16 7.46 4.86
C PRO A 27 -8.37 6.84 6.02
N MET A 28 -8.78 5.67 6.53
CA MET A 28 -8.07 4.92 7.56
C MET A 28 -6.98 4.00 7.00
N ALA A 29 -6.87 3.87 5.67
CA ALA A 29 -5.82 3.07 5.06
C ALA A 29 -4.46 3.66 5.44
N PRO A 30 -3.57 2.86 6.06
CA PRO A 30 -2.32 3.38 6.58
C PRO A 30 -1.42 3.77 5.41
N LYS A 31 -1.06 5.05 5.32
CA LYS A 31 -0.07 5.57 4.37
C LYS A 31 1.02 6.29 5.15
N PRO A 32 2.31 5.95 4.92
CA PRO A 32 3.41 6.69 5.51
C PRO A 32 3.31 8.20 5.21
N PHE A 33 3.70 9.02 6.18
CA PHE A 33 3.66 10.46 6.01
C PHE A 33 4.50 10.92 4.82
N ARG A 34 3.94 11.81 3.98
CA ARG A 34 4.59 12.34 2.77
C ARG A 34 5.09 11.27 1.79
N ILE A 35 4.45 10.10 1.75
CA ILE A 35 4.69 9.15 0.65
C ILE A 35 4.44 9.86 -0.69
N GLY A 36 5.38 9.70 -1.62
CA GLY A 36 5.37 10.36 -2.91
C GLY A 36 4.15 10.00 -3.75
N SER A 37 3.81 10.90 -4.66
CA SER A 37 2.73 10.74 -5.63
C SER A 37 3.27 11.03 -7.04
N PRO A 38 2.64 10.48 -8.09
CA PRO A 38 3.09 10.76 -9.45
C PRO A 38 2.82 12.24 -9.78
N PRO A 39 3.59 12.85 -10.72
CA PRO A 39 3.33 14.22 -11.16
C PRO A 39 1.89 14.40 -11.65
N LYS A 40 1.29 15.58 -11.40
CA LYS A 40 -0.11 15.86 -11.75
C LYS A 40 -0.34 15.84 -13.27
N ASP A 41 0.69 16.18 -14.03
CA ASP A 41 0.75 16.22 -15.49
C ASP A 41 1.30 14.92 -16.11
N ALA A 42 1.59 13.90 -15.31
CA ALA A 42 2.06 12.61 -15.81
C ALA A 42 1.00 11.95 -16.72
N HIS A 43 1.51 11.14 -17.67
CA HIS A 43 0.70 10.32 -18.56
C HIS A 43 -0.29 9.45 -17.76
N PRO A 44 -1.55 9.24 -18.24
CA PRO A 44 -2.54 8.42 -17.52
C PRO A 44 -2.02 7.03 -17.14
N ASP A 45 -1.43 6.30 -18.09
CA ASP A 45 -0.84 4.97 -17.81
C ASP A 45 0.26 5.00 -16.74
N TYR A 46 1.00 6.10 -16.62
CA TYR A 46 2.00 6.25 -15.57
C TYR A 46 1.34 6.39 -14.20
N LYS A 47 0.23 7.13 -14.11
CA LYS A 47 -0.52 7.30 -12.86
C LYS A 47 -1.15 5.99 -12.42
N ASP A 48 -1.78 5.28 -13.35
CA ASP A 48 -2.40 3.97 -13.10
C ASP A 48 -1.33 2.97 -12.62
N GLY A 49 -0.20 2.89 -13.34
CA GLY A 49 0.92 2.04 -12.94
C GLY A 49 1.48 2.45 -11.57
N TRP A 50 1.62 3.75 -11.31
CA TRP A 50 2.11 4.24 -10.03
C TRP A 50 1.20 3.79 -8.88
N GLU A 51 -0.10 4.01 -9.00
CA GLU A 51 -1.10 3.67 -7.97
C GLU A 51 -1.14 2.17 -7.69
N ASP A 52 -1.29 1.35 -8.74
CA ASP A 52 -1.35 -0.11 -8.65
C ASP A 52 -0.07 -0.69 -8.04
N GLY A 53 1.09 -0.20 -8.48
CA GLY A 53 2.38 -0.64 -7.97
C GLY A 53 2.56 -0.23 -6.51
N CYS A 54 2.16 0.99 -6.14
CA CYS A 54 2.27 1.47 -4.76
C CYS A 54 1.38 0.66 -3.81
N ASN A 55 0.13 0.41 -4.18
CA ASN A 55 -0.79 -0.44 -3.41
C ASN A 55 -0.24 -1.86 -3.27
N THR A 56 0.31 -2.43 -4.34
CA THR A 56 1.00 -3.73 -4.28
C THR A 56 2.18 -3.70 -3.32
N GLY A 57 3.02 -2.67 -3.38
CA GLY A 57 4.19 -2.51 -2.51
C GLY A 57 3.78 -2.47 -1.03
N LEU A 58 2.76 -1.69 -0.71
CA LEU A 58 2.19 -1.60 0.64
C LEU A 58 1.59 -2.93 1.12
N SER A 59 0.97 -3.73 0.24
CA SER A 59 0.44 -5.06 0.61
C SER A 59 1.52 -6.07 1.04
N THR A 60 2.78 -5.84 0.68
CA THR A 60 3.90 -6.71 1.07
C THR A 60 4.54 -6.35 2.41
N MET A 61 4.05 -5.30 3.06
CA MET A 61 4.56 -4.86 4.36
C MET A 61 4.34 -5.91 5.44
N VAL A 62 5.28 -5.97 6.40
CA VAL A 62 5.26 -6.93 7.51
C VAL A 62 4.04 -6.72 8.44
N PRO A 63 3.72 -5.49 8.88
CA PRO A 63 2.57 -5.30 9.76
C PRO A 63 1.27 -5.72 9.08
N GLY A 64 0.51 -6.58 9.76
CA GLY A 64 -0.72 -7.18 9.21
C GLY A 64 -1.78 -6.16 8.82
N TYR A 65 -1.79 -4.97 9.45
CA TYR A 65 -2.73 -3.92 9.09
C TYR A 65 -2.58 -3.45 7.65
N TYR A 66 -1.37 -3.41 7.06
CA TYR A 66 -1.22 -3.06 5.64
C TYR A 66 -1.91 -4.10 4.74
N LYS A 67 -1.84 -5.38 5.10
CA LYS A 67 -2.48 -6.48 4.36
C LYS A 67 -4.00 -6.45 4.44
N SER A 68 -4.55 -5.81 5.47
CA SER A 68 -5.99 -5.58 5.53
C SER A 68 -6.43 -4.61 4.44
N PHE A 69 -5.73 -3.48 4.27
CA PHE A 69 -6.16 -2.41 3.37
C PHE A 69 -5.65 -2.52 1.93
N TYR A 70 -4.49 -3.16 1.72
CA TYR A 70 -3.83 -3.20 0.42
C TYR A 70 -3.69 -4.63 -0.09
N ALA A 71 -3.79 -4.79 -1.42
CA ALA A 71 -3.63 -6.05 -2.11
C ALA A 71 -2.75 -5.87 -3.36
N TYR A 72 -2.34 -6.99 -3.96
CA TYR A 72 -1.72 -6.98 -5.28
C TYR A 72 -2.70 -6.39 -6.31
N GLN A 73 -2.25 -5.36 -7.02
CA GLN A 73 -2.99 -4.68 -8.08
C GLN A 73 -2.08 -4.57 -9.30
N GLN A 74 -2.55 -5.09 -10.43
CA GLN A 74 -1.92 -4.92 -11.73
C GLN A 74 -2.96 -5.11 -12.83
N ASP A 75 -3.09 -4.15 -13.74
CA ASP A 75 -3.97 -4.22 -14.90
C ASP A 75 -3.33 -5.12 -15.97
N ALA A 76 -3.93 -6.30 -16.15
CA ALA A 76 -3.49 -7.29 -17.12
C ALA A 76 -3.53 -6.77 -18.57
N TYR A 77 -4.41 -5.82 -18.89
CA TYR A 77 -4.47 -5.23 -20.24
C TYR A 77 -3.34 -4.22 -20.49
N LYS A 78 -2.75 -3.67 -19.42
CA LYS A 78 -1.68 -2.68 -19.49
C LYS A 78 -0.30 -3.25 -19.14
N VAL A 79 -0.18 -4.52 -18.76
CA VAL A 79 1.11 -5.13 -18.39
C VAL A 79 2.16 -5.06 -19.50
N ASN A 80 1.73 -5.07 -20.76
CA ASN A 80 2.61 -4.91 -21.93
C ASN A 80 2.86 -3.45 -22.32
N ASN A 81 2.17 -2.49 -21.71
CA ASN A 81 2.40 -1.07 -21.92
C ASN A 81 3.68 -0.67 -21.15
N PRO A 82 4.73 -0.18 -21.84
CA PRO A 82 6.01 0.09 -21.20
C PRO A 82 5.94 1.23 -20.18
N VAL A 83 5.05 2.21 -20.37
CA VAL A 83 4.87 3.33 -19.43
C VAL A 83 4.22 2.84 -18.14
N TYR A 84 3.12 2.10 -18.27
CA TYR A 84 2.41 1.50 -17.13
C TYR A 84 3.32 0.56 -16.34
N TYR A 85 3.92 -0.42 -17.00
CA TYR A 85 4.68 -1.46 -16.32
C TYR A 85 5.96 -0.93 -15.68
N LYS A 86 6.60 0.07 -16.29
CA LYS A 86 7.73 0.77 -15.66
C LYS A 86 7.27 1.52 -14.41
N ALA A 87 6.20 2.31 -14.50
CA ALA A 87 5.66 3.05 -13.36
C ALA A 87 5.28 2.12 -12.21
N TRP A 88 4.65 0.99 -12.53
CA TRP A 88 4.28 -0.05 -11.57
C TRP A 88 5.47 -0.63 -10.81
N LYS A 89 6.56 -0.99 -11.51
CA LYS A 89 7.76 -1.52 -10.86
C LYS A 89 8.46 -0.48 -9.98
N ASP A 90 8.55 0.75 -10.49
CA ASP A 90 9.20 1.86 -9.80
C ASP A 90 8.43 2.20 -8.51
N SER A 91 7.10 2.34 -8.59
CA SER A 91 6.26 2.66 -7.43
C SER A 91 6.13 1.52 -6.43
N TYR A 92 6.08 0.26 -6.88
CA TYR A 92 6.13 -0.92 -6.02
C TYR A 92 7.36 -0.87 -5.10
N THR A 93 8.53 -0.67 -5.70
CA THR A 93 9.80 -0.62 -4.97
C THR A 93 9.82 0.59 -4.05
N TYR A 94 9.48 1.77 -4.57
CA TYR A 94 9.48 3.01 -3.81
C TYR A 94 8.56 2.95 -2.58
N CYS A 95 7.28 2.64 -2.77
CA CYS A 95 6.29 2.67 -1.69
C CYS A 95 6.56 1.62 -0.62
N ARG A 96 7.01 0.42 -1.02
CA ARG A 96 7.44 -0.62 -0.09
C ARG A 96 8.62 -0.13 0.74
N GLN A 97 9.71 0.32 0.11
CA GLN A 97 10.91 0.74 0.84
C GLN A 97 10.65 1.96 1.74
N TYR A 98 9.87 2.91 1.24
CA TYR A 98 9.45 4.07 2.02
C TYR A 98 8.67 3.62 3.25
N ALA A 99 7.65 2.77 3.10
CA ALA A 99 6.90 2.25 4.23
C ALA A 99 7.76 1.43 5.21
N PHE A 100 8.72 0.65 4.71
CA PHE A 100 9.71 -0.04 5.54
C PHE A 100 10.47 0.93 6.43
N ARG A 101 10.99 2.03 5.89
CA ARG A 101 11.66 3.06 6.70
C ARG A 101 10.80 3.53 7.87
N TYR A 102 9.55 3.94 7.62
CA TYR A 102 8.69 4.47 8.69
C TYR A 102 8.27 3.43 9.73
N VAL A 103 8.02 2.19 9.29
CA VAL A 103 7.65 1.10 10.20
C VAL A 103 8.84 0.70 11.07
N TRP A 104 10.02 0.52 10.47
CA TRP A 104 11.22 0.12 11.21
C TRP A 104 11.76 1.23 12.10
N ASP A 105 11.82 2.48 11.63
CA ASP A 105 12.23 3.63 12.46
C ASP A 105 11.34 3.76 13.72
N SER A 106 10.05 3.43 13.62
CA SER A 106 9.13 3.45 14.78
C SER A 106 9.32 2.28 15.75
N LEU A 107 9.81 1.14 15.27
CA LEU A 107 10.10 -0.05 16.08
C LEU A 107 11.52 -0.05 16.65
N ASP A 108 12.42 0.74 16.07
CA ASP A 108 13.82 0.90 16.48
C ASP A 108 14.02 1.85 17.68
N GLN A 109 12.95 2.29 18.33
CA GLN A 109 13.01 3.13 19.54
C GLN A 109 13.65 2.45 20.78
N SER A 110 14.27 1.27 20.60
CA SER A 110 15.05 0.56 21.62
C SER A 110 16.41 1.20 21.94
N GLY A 111 16.73 2.35 21.36
CA GLY A 111 17.91 3.15 21.75
C GLY A 111 19.24 2.62 21.25
N HIS A 112 19.23 1.59 20.41
CA HIS A 112 20.36 1.25 19.57
C HIS A 112 20.12 1.90 18.22
N PRO A 113 20.99 2.80 17.74
CA PRO A 113 20.93 3.19 16.34
C PRO A 113 21.07 1.90 15.55
N LEU A 114 20.11 1.57 14.68
CA LEU A 114 20.43 0.70 13.55
C LEU A 114 21.62 1.35 12.85
N GLU A 115 22.82 0.83 13.14
CA GLU A 115 24.11 1.30 12.64
C GLU A 115 23.98 1.48 11.13
N ASN A 116 23.78 2.71 10.64
CA ASN A 116 24.04 3.26 9.29
C ASN A 116 23.90 2.37 8.02
N ASN A 117 23.32 1.16 8.11
CA ASN A 117 23.54 0.05 7.18
C ASN A 117 22.23 -0.60 6.72
N LEU A 118 21.06 -0.13 7.20
CA LEU A 118 19.80 -0.43 6.53
C LEU A 118 19.53 0.57 5.40
N CYS A 119 20.56 0.85 4.61
CA CYS A 119 20.34 1.38 3.28
C CYS A 119 19.98 0.21 2.37
N VAL A 120 18.68 -0.08 2.24
CA VAL A 120 18.16 -1.20 1.43
C VAL A 120 18.50 -1.04 -0.07
N LEU A 121 19.03 0.11 -0.49
CA LEU A 121 19.46 0.41 -1.86
C LEU A 121 20.78 1.22 -1.95
N CYS A 122 21.78 1.00 -1.07
CA CYS A 122 23.12 1.56 -1.29
C CYS A 122 24.09 0.44 -1.74
N PRO A 123 24.49 0.38 -3.03
CA PRO A 123 25.72 -0.31 -3.40
C PRO A 123 26.90 0.39 -2.74
N ASN A 124 27.85 -0.38 -2.21
CA ASN A 124 29.05 0.11 -1.52
C ASN A 124 29.98 0.98 -2.39
N GLU A 125 29.72 1.07 -3.70
CA GLU A 125 30.56 1.74 -4.69
C GLU A 125 30.29 3.25 -4.82
N LEU A 126 29.28 3.78 -4.12
CA LEU A 126 28.91 5.20 -4.13
C LEU A 126 29.05 5.87 -2.74
N ARG A 127 29.90 5.30 -1.87
CA ARG A 127 30.29 5.91 -0.60
C ARG A 127 31.50 6.83 -0.78
#